data_AF-L7FPB7-F1
#
_entry.id   AF-L7FPB7-F1
#
_cell.length_a   1.000
_cell.length_b   1.000
_cell.length_c   1.000
_cell.angle_alpha   90.00
_cell.angle_beta   90.00
_cell.angle_gamma   90.00
#
_symmetry.space_group_name_H-M   'P 1'
#
loop_
_entity.id
_entity.type
_entity.pdbx_description
1 polymer ?
#
loop_
_entity_poly.entity_id
_entity_poly.type
_entity_poly.pdbx_seq_one_letter_code
_entity_poly.pdbx_strand_id
1 'polypeptide(L)'
;MFGLTATDNPTQASNELYVRDKCTTCCRVLLATQWNYDKNKAFTEDDYKKGDSRYFVMDMEFDNINEVRRPAGNYEQVIPLRPLVEGKTFQFFEFAAYKMYTSFVYPKRVHDIRGGANVNSRLIIWSRNPPLSNAPGTVNQRFVYVHAYDESFYTSTFEKRWRAYKYHFFLPFNTAKDLCYESCIGSDFASWAGQAQFKNTPNFHQIKAAVCVASDSKQMFTPVFA
;
A
#
# COMPACT_ATOMS: atom_id res chain seq x y z
N MET A 1 -28.80 -16.01 20.89
CA MET A 1 -28.78 -17.20 20.00
C MET A 1 -27.85 -16.90 18.84
N PHE A 2 -26.73 -17.61 18.79
CA PHE A 2 -25.76 -17.58 17.69
C PHE A 2 -26.25 -18.55 16.62
N GLY A 3 -26.48 -18.08 15.40
CA GLY A 3 -27.10 -18.90 14.36
C GLY A 3 -27.08 -18.30 12.96
N LEU A 4 -26.08 -17.48 12.62
CA LEU A 4 -25.81 -17.17 11.22
C LEU A 4 -24.54 -17.92 10.83
N THR A 5 -24.74 -19.03 10.13
CA THR A 5 -23.72 -19.66 9.30
C THR A 5 -23.06 -18.58 8.46
N ALA A 6 -21.72 -18.54 8.48
CA ALA A 6 -20.95 -17.72 7.56
C ALA A 6 -21.31 -18.17 6.14
N THR A 7 -22.28 -17.51 5.52
CA THR A 7 -22.56 -17.65 4.11
C THR A 7 -21.30 -17.17 3.40
N ASP A 8 -20.73 -18.08 2.60
CA ASP A 8 -19.52 -17.91 1.84
C ASP A 8 -19.26 -16.45 1.44
N ASN A 9 -18.04 -16.00 1.71
CA ASN A 9 -17.51 -14.69 1.32
C ASN A 9 -18.13 -14.24 0.00
N PRO A 10 -18.94 -13.18 -0.06
CA PRO A 10 -19.39 -12.66 -1.33
C PRO A 10 -18.16 -12.11 -2.06
N THR A 11 -17.58 -12.96 -2.90
CA THR A 11 -16.62 -12.68 -3.95
C THR A 11 -17.36 -11.96 -5.08
N GLN A 12 -18.06 -10.86 -4.76
CA GLN A 12 -18.56 -10.00 -5.82
C GLN A 12 -17.39 -9.19 -6.38
N ALA A 13 -16.86 -9.69 -7.49
CA ALA A 13 -15.85 -9.06 -8.34
C ALA A 13 -16.23 -7.65 -8.85
N SER A 14 -17.48 -7.22 -8.67
CA SER A 14 -18.03 -5.95 -9.17
C SER A 14 -17.46 -4.69 -8.51
N ASN A 15 -16.62 -4.82 -7.48
CA ASN A 15 -15.98 -3.69 -6.78
C ASN A 15 -14.46 -3.64 -7.00
N GLU A 16 -13.90 -4.53 -7.80
CA GLU A 16 -12.47 -4.56 -8.11
C GLU A 16 -12.24 -3.80 -9.41
N LEU A 17 -11.45 -2.73 -9.36
CA LEU A 17 -10.99 -2.01 -10.56
C LEU A 17 -9.89 -2.79 -11.31
N TYR A 18 -9.79 -4.11 -11.10
CA TYR A 18 -8.75 -4.98 -11.61
C TYR A 18 -9.36 -6.21 -12.30
N VAL A 19 -8.86 -6.53 -13.50
CA VAL A 19 -9.33 -7.69 -14.28
C VAL A 19 -8.52 -8.93 -13.86
N ARG A 20 -9.04 -9.67 -12.87
CA ARG A 20 -8.38 -10.87 -12.31
C ARG A 20 -8.05 -11.94 -13.35
N ASP A 21 -8.86 -12.08 -14.39
CA ASP A 21 -8.67 -13.09 -15.44
C ASP A 21 -7.39 -12.86 -16.28
N LYS A 22 -6.72 -11.71 -16.12
CA LYS A 22 -5.40 -11.43 -16.70
C LYS A 22 -4.23 -11.86 -15.79
N CYS A 23 -4.48 -12.31 -14.56
CA CYS A 23 -3.48 -12.96 -13.70
C CYS A 23 -3.51 -14.48 -13.94
N THR A 24 -2.48 -15.04 -14.59
CA THR A 24 -2.36 -16.48 -14.80
C THR A 24 -1.66 -17.24 -13.67
N THR A 25 -1.05 -16.53 -12.73
CA THR A 25 -0.41 -17.06 -11.51
C THR A 25 -0.95 -16.29 -10.31
N CYS A 26 -1.08 -16.94 -9.14
CA CYS A 26 -1.52 -16.29 -7.88
C CYS A 26 -0.96 -14.86 -7.82
N CYS A 27 -1.84 -13.84 -7.87
CA CYS A 27 -1.50 -12.45 -8.20
C CYS A 27 -0.59 -11.79 -7.14
N ARG A 28 0.66 -12.23 -7.02
CA ARG A 28 1.66 -11.55 -6.24
C ARG A 28 2.13 -10.34 -7.02
N VAL A 29 2.23 -9.21 -6.34
CA VAL A 29 2.65 -7.95 -6.92
C VAL A 29 3.74 -7.30 -6.11
N LEU A 30 4.70 -6.71 -6.80
CA LEU A 30 5.60 -5.70 -6.25
C LEU A 30 4.93 -4.33 -6.44
N LEU A 31 4.98 -3.47 -5.44
CA LEU A 31 4.46 -2.10 -5.55
C LEU A 31 5.64 -1.14 -5.69
N ALA A 32 5.99 -0.81 -6.94
CA ALA A 32 7.17 -0.02 -7.28
C ALA A 32 6.86 1.47 -7.40
N THR A 33 7.75 2.35 -6.99
CA THR A 33 7.63 3.80 -7.24
C THR A 33 8.18 4.19 -8.61
N GLN A 34 7.67 5.28 -9.19
CA GLN A 34 8.27 5.94 -10.35
C GLN A 34 9.29 7.03 -9.96
N TRP A 35 9.44 7.30 -8.66
CA TRP A 35 10.31 8.35 -8.14
C TRP A 35 11.61 7.80 -7.56
N ASN A 36 12.74 8.36 -7.98
CA ASN A 36 14.04 8.10 -7.39
C ASN A 36 14.20 8.98 -6.15
N TYR A 37 13.95 8.41 -4.97
CA TYR A 37 14.02 9.13 -3.71
C TYR A 37 15.45 9.49 -3.28
N ASP A 38 16.47 8.78 -3.76
CA ASP A 38 17.88 9.13 -3.50
C ASP A 38 18.26 10.43 -4.23
N LYS A 39 17.72 10.61 -5.44
CA LYS A 39 18.03 11.75 -6.32
C LYS A 39 16.96 12.84 -6.33
N ASN A 40 15.86 12.63 -5.60
CA ASN A 40 14.69 13.50 -5.56
C ASN A 40 14.20 13.92 -6.97
N LYS A 41 14.08 12.95 -7.87
CA LYS A 41 13.57 13.13 -9.25
C LYS A 41 12.85 11.87 -9.72
N ALA A 42 12.07 11.97 -10.80
CA ALA A 42 11.56 10.78 -11.49
C ALA A 42 12.72 9.95 -12.07
N PHE A 43 12.55 8.63 -12.16
CA PHE A 43 13.51 7.79 -12.89
C PHE A 43 13.55 8.19 -14.37
N THR A 44 14.75 8.22 -14.94
CA THR A 44 14.98 8.47 -16.37
C THR A 44 15.63 7.25 -17.03
N GLU A 45 15.52 7.10 -18.35
CA GLU A 45 16.23 6.06 -19.13
C GLU A 45 17.72 5.96 -18.78
N ASP A 46 18.38 7.09 -18.55
CA ASP A 46 19.79 7.12 -18.14
C ASP A 46 20.05 6.50 -16.76
N ASP A 47 19.09 6.61 -15.84
CA ASP A 47 19.19 5.94 -14.53
C ASP A 47 19.17 4.41 -14.69
N TYR A 48 18.43 3.88 -15.68
CA TYR A 48 18.42 2.46 -16.03
C TYR A 48 19.74 2.04 -16.67
N LYS A 49 20.20 2.76 -17.69
CA LYS A 49 21.40 2.39 -18.48
C LYS A 49 22.69 2.38 -17.67
N LYS A 50 22.81 3.28 -16.69
CA LYS A 50 24.01 3.40 -15.87
C LYS A 50 24.03 2.43 -14.70
N GLY A 51 22.90 1.81 -14.35
CA GLY A 51 22.80 0.97 -13.15
C GLY A 51 22.99 1.71 -11.82
N ASP A 52 23.10 3.05 -11.87
CA ASP A 52 23.42 3.90 -10.71
C ASP A 52 22.21 4.22 -9.82
N SER A 53 21.06 3.59 -10.08
CA SER A 53 19.82 3.90 -9.38
C SER A 53 19.15 2.65 -8.86
N ARG A 54 18.61 2.75 -7.65
CA ARG A 54 17.93 1.66 -6.97
C ARG A 54 16.43 1.83 -7.16
N TYR A 55 15.77 0.84 -7.75
CA TYR A 55 14.31 0.84 -7.84
C TYR A 55 13.74 0.54 -6.46
N PHE A 56 12.87 1.43 -5.98
CA PHE A 56 12.25 1.24 -4.69
C PHE A 56 10.90 0.54 -4.84
N VAL A 57 10.69 -0.48 -4.00
CA VAL A 57 9.44 -1.21 -3.86
C VAL A 57 8.97 -1.17 -2.42
N MET A 58 7.66 -1.32 -2.20
CA MET A 58 7.14 -1.57 -0.86
C MET A 58 7.73 -2.87 -0.30
N ASP A 59 8.11 -2.84 0.96
CA ASP A 59 8.73 -3.97 1.66
C ASP A 59 8.06 -4.14 3.02
N MET A 60 8.26 -5.29 3.65
CA MET A 60 7.93 -5.49 5.05
C MET A 60 9.18 -6.00 5.74
N GLU A 61 9.74 -5.21 6.64
CA GLU A 61 10.87 -5.64 7.43
C GLU A 61 10.40 -6.14 8.80
N PHE A 62 10.94 -7.29 9.17
CA PHE A 62 10.90 -7.84 10.53
C PHE A 62 12.35 -8.05 10.92
N ASP A 63 12.75 -7.55 12.08
CA ASP A 63 14.12 -7.76 12.57
C ASP A 63 14.28 -9.25 12.99
N ASN A 64 13.17 -9.90 13.34
CA ASN A 64 13.11 -11.32 13.66
C ASN A 64 11.83 -11.98 13.13
N ILE A 65 11.93 -13.24 12.65
CA ILE A 65 10.77 -14.03 12.20
C ILE A 65 9.65 -14.16 13.25
N ASN A 66 10.00 -14.08 14.53
CA ASN A 66 9.04 -14.10 15.63
C ASN A 66 8.15 -12.85 15.70
N GLU A 67 8.61 -11.72 15.17
CA GLU A 67 7.90 -10.45 15.19
C GLU A 67 6.74 -10.44 14.19
N VAL A 68 6.77 -11.31 13.19
CA VAL A 68 5.72 -11.43 12.19
C VAL A 68 4.34 -11.68 12.81
N ARG A 69 4.32 -12.36 13.96
CA ARG A 69 3.08 -12.74 14.66
C ARG A 69 2.53 -11.64 15.57
N ARG A 70 3.27 -10.57 15.83
CA ARG A 70 2.85 -9.49 16.75
C ARG A 70 2.26 -8.31 15.96
N PRO A 71 0.96 -8.00 16.08
CA PRO A 71 0.40 -6.82 15.46
C PRO A 71 0.95 -5.54 16.08
N ALA A 72 1.02 -5.47 17.41
CA ALA A 72 1.22 -4.24 18.18
C ALA A 72 2.42 -4.31 19.13
N GLY A 73 2.92 -3.14 19.56
CA GLY A 73 3.91 -2.98 20.63
C GLY A 73 5.10 -2.11 20.19
N ASN A 74 6.28 -2.35 20.77
CA ASN A 74 7.54 -1.71 20.34
C ASN A 74 7.92 -2.02 18.88
N TYR A 75 7.20 -2.95 18.25
CA TYR A 75 7.49 -3.54 16.95
C TYR A 75 6.33 -3.41 15.95
N GLU A 76 5.46 -2.40 16.09
CA GLU A 76 4.49 -2.10 15.03
C GLU A 76 5.26 -1.85 13.73
N GLN A 77 4.99 -2.67 12.72
CA GLN A 77 5.82 -2.79 11.54
C GLN A 77 5.39 -1.80 10.47
N VAL A 78 6.33 -1.01 9.97
CA VAL A 78 6.10 -0.11 8.85
C VAL A 78 6.19 -0.86 7.53
N ILE A 79 5.51 -0.34 6.51
CA ILE A 79 5.76 -0.71 5.12
C ILE A 79 6.61 0.41 4.51
N PRO A 80 7.94 0.25 4.41
CA PRO A 80 8.78 1.25 3.76
C PRO A 80 8.93 0.98 2.26
N LEU A 81 9.54 1.96 1.60
CA LEU A 81 10.19 1.83 0.31
C LEU A 81 11.65 1.46 0.51
N ARG A 82 12.07 0.37 -0.14
CA ARG A 82 13.44 -0.16 -0.13
C ARG A 82 13.86 -0.61 -1.53
N PRO A 83 15.16 -0.71 -1.81
CA PRO A 83 15.65 -1.28 -3.06
C PRO A 83 15.02 -2.66 -3.31
N LEU A 84 14.62 -2.91 -4.56
CA LEU A 84 14.19 -4.23 -5.02
C LEU A 84 15.32 -5.25 -4.78
N VAL A 85 14.99 -6.38 -4.15
CA VAL A 85 15.91 -7.49 -3.93
C VAL A 85 15.28 -8.75 -4.48
N GLU A 86 15.95 -9.39 -5.44
CA GLU A 86 15.49 -10.64 -6.02
C GLU A 86 15.37 -11.73 -4.94
N GLY A 87 14.30 -12.52 -5.00
CA GLY A 87 14.03 -13.58 -4.03
C GLY A 87 13.52 -13.11 -2.67
N LYS A 88 13.43 -11.80 -2.39
CA LYS A 88 12.88 -11.28 -1.13
C LYS A 88 11.35 -11.34 -1.13
N THR A 89 10.80 -12.42 -0.56
CA THR A 89 9.36 -12.68 -0.54
C THR A 89 8.51 -11.64 0.20
N PHE A 90 9.11 -10.86 1.10
CA PHE A 90 8.44 -9.80 1.86
C PHE A 90 8.15 -8.52 1.06
N GLN A 91 8.69 -8.40 -0.16
CA GLN A 91 8.36 -7.30 -1.08
C GLN A 91 7.06 -7.58 -1.88
N PHE A 92 6.53 -8.81 -1.80
CA PHE A 92 5.33 -9.21 -2.52
C PHE A 92 4.07 -9.06 -1.69
N PHE A 93 3.04 -8.52 -2.35
CA PHE A 93 1.71 -8.30 -1.81
C PHE A 93 0.67 -8.96 -2.71
N GLU A 94 -0.58 -9.03 -2.23
CA GLU A 94 -1.71 -9.52 -3.02
C GLU A 94 -2.89 -8.56 -2.92
N PHE A 95 -3.62 -8.44 -4.02
CA PHE A 95 -4.94 -7.81 -4.03
C PHE A 95 -5.95 -8.74 -3.36
N ALA A 96 -6.37 -8.38 -2.15
CA ALA A 96 -7.30 -9.16 -1.36
C ALA A 96 -8.73 -8.60 -1.43
N ALA A 97 -9.69 -9.47 -1.14
CA ALA A 97 -11.10 -9.11 -1.02
C ALA A 97 -11.29 -7.92 -0.05
N TYR A 98 -12.39 -7.17 -0.26
CA TYR A 98 -12.72 -5.96 0.49
C TYR A 98 -11.76 -4.79 0.27
N LYS A 99 -11.14 -4.71 -0.91
CA LYS A 99 -10.24 -3.62 -1.30
C LYS A 99 -9.02 -3.54 -0.35
N MET A 100 -8.48 -4.69 0.05
CA MET A 100 -7.33 -4.78 0.96
C MET A 100 -6.08 -5.19 0.18
N TYR A 101 -4.91 -4.84 0.73
CA TYR A 101 -3.61 -5.30 0.23
C TYR A 101 -2.97 -6.13 1.32
N THR A 102 -2.80 -7.42 1.07
CA THR A 102 -2.22 -8.36 2.03
C THR A 102 -0.77 -8.64 1.72
N SER A 103 0.01 -8.96 2.75
CA SER A 103 1.30 -9.60 2.53
C SER A 103 1.11 -10.96 1.84
N PHE A 104 1.90 -11.23 0.80
CA PHE A 104 1.91 -12.53 0.13
C PHE A 104 2.29 -13.67 1.09
N VAL A 105 3.34 -13.46 1.88
CA VAL A 105 3.84 -14.48 2.83
C VAL A 105 3.00 -14.61 4.09
N TYR A 106 2.22 -13.57 4.45
CA TYR A 106 1.38 -13.57 5.64
C TYR A 106 0.00 -12.93 5.36
N PRO A 107 -0.96 -13.65 4.75
CA PRO A 107 -2.22 -13.08 4.27
C PRO A 107 -3.18 -12.59 5.37
N LYS A 108 -2.88 -12.86 6.64
CA LYS A 108 -3.59 -12.27 7.80
C LYS A 108 -3.10 -10.84 8.13
N ARG A 109 -2.10 -10.35 7.40
CA ARG A 109 -1.49 -9.03 7.56
C ARG A 109 -1.84 -8.17 6.35
N VAL A 110 -2.38 -6.99 6.61
CA VAL A 110 -2.83 -6.04 5.58
C VAL A 110 -2.17 -4.67 5.76
N HIS A 111 -2.09 -3.92 4.66
CA HIS A 111 -1.81 -2.50 4.72
C HIS A 111 -2.79 -1.82 5.69
N ASP A 112 -2.27 -0.89 6.48
CA ASP A 112 -3.05 -0.13 7.44
C ASP A 112 -2.44 1.27 7.59
N ILE A 113 -3.30 2.28 7.70
CA ILE A 113 -2.87 3.65 8.00
C ILE A 113 -2.99 3.88 9.49
N ARG A 114 -1.82 3.98 10.13
CA ARG A 114 -1.66 4.01 11.57
C ARG A 114 -2.54 5.07 12.21
N GLY A 115 -3.36 4.67 13.17
CA GLY A 115 -4.23 5.58 13.93
C GLY A 115 -5.40 6.16 13.13
N GLY A 116 -5.73 5.59 11.98
CA GLY A 116 -6.83 6.03 11.11
C GLY A 116 -6.38 6.79 9.87
N ALA A 117 -7.30 7.00 8.92
CA ALA A 117 -7.04 7.65 7.62
C ALA A 117 -6.84 9.18 7.74
N ASN A 118 -5.73 9.57 8.37
CA ASN A 118 -5.34 10.95 8.63
C ASN A 118 -4.10 11.35 7.83
N VAL A 119 -4.02 12.62 7.43
CA VAL A 119 -2.80 13.17 6.81
C VAL A 119 -1.62 12.98 7.75
N ASN A 120 -0.46 12.62 7.19
CA ASN A 120 0.77 12.29 7.91
C ASN A 120 0.71 11.04 8.81
N SER A 121 -0.35 10.22 8.76
CA SER A 121 -0.28 8.87 9.34
C SER A 121 0.61 7.95 8.50
N ARG A 122 1.34 7.02 9.12
CA ARG A 122 2.27 6.10 8.43
C ARG A 122 1.53 4.88 7.88
N LEU A 123 2.00 4.37 6.75
CA LEU A 123 1.63 3.06 6.26
C LEU A 123 2.37 2.00 7.08
N ILE A 124 1.59 1.12 7.68
CA ILE A 124 2.05 -0.01 8.48
C ILE A 124 1.44 -1.30 7.94
N ILE A 125 1.94 -2.42 8.42
CA ILE A 125 1.30 -3.72 8.25
C ILE A 125 0.61 -4.11 9.57
N TRP A 126 -0.67 -4.45 9.51
CA TRP A 126 -1.47 -4.75 10.70
C TRP A 126 -2.30 -6.03 10.55
N SER A 127 -2.87 -6.51 11.67
CA SER A 127 -3.86 -7.60 11.62
C SER A 127 -5.05 -7.20 10.75
N ARG A 128 -5.43 -8.09 9.84
CA ARG A 128 -6.63 -7.94 9.01
C ARG A 128 -7.88 -7.87 9.87
N ASN A 129 -8.61 -6.76 9.77
CA ASN A 129 -9.91 -6.61 10.40
C ASN A 129 -11.00 -7.38 9.62
N PRO A 130 -12.06 -7.84 10.30
CA PRO A 130 -13.18 -8.50 9.65
C PRO A 130 -13.89 -7.57 8.65
N PRO A 131 -14.61 -8.13 7.66
CA PRO A 131 -15.19 -7.37 6.56
C PRO A 131 -16.37 -6.45 6.93
N LEU A 132 -16.85 -6.50 8.17
CA LEU A 132 -18.02 -5.76 8.62
C LEU A 132 -17.76 -4.24 8.53
N SER A 133 -18.54 -3.56 7.68
CA SER A 133 -18.42 -2.13 7.32
C SER A 133 -18.56 -1.15 8.50
N ASN A 134 -18.92 -1.66 9.67
CA ASN A 134 -19.19 -0.96 10.91
C ASN A 134 -18.26 -1.39 12.06
N ALA A 135 -17.26 -2.25 11.81
CA ALA A 135 -16.21 -2.49 12.79
C ALA A 135 -15.26 -1.28 12.85
N PRO A 136 -15.05 -0.66 14.04
CA PRO A 136 -14.08 0.41 14.21
C PRO A 136 -12.70 0.00 13.66
N GLY A 137 -12.06 0.85 12.85
CA GLY A 137 -10.73 0.57 12.29
C GLY A 137 -10.69 -0.25 10.98
N THR A 138 -11.82 -0.48 10.31
CA THR A 138 -11.77 -1.10 8.96
C THR A 138 -11.47 -0.13 7.83
N VAL A 139 -11.67 1.17 8.05
CA VAL A 139 -11.59 2.18 6.99
C VAL A 139 -10.15 2.48 6.55
N ASN A 140 -9.21 2.43 7.49
CA ASN A 140 -7.78 2.64 7.27
C ASN A 140 -7.05 1.40 6.73
N GLN A 141 -7.75 0.30 6.48
CA GLN A 141 -7.22 -0.92 5.85
C GLN A 141 -7.74 -1.17 4.44
N ARG A 142 -8.62 -0.30 3.95
CA ARG A 142 -9.24 -0.42 2.63
C ARG A 142 -8.62 0.63 1.73
N PHE A 143 -8.13 0.19 0.58
CA PHE A 143 -7.43 1.02 -0.39
C PHE A 143 -7.93 0.72 -1.79
N VAL A 144 -8.02 1.76 -2.60
CA VAL A 144 -8.32 1.62 -4.02
C VAL A 144 -7.07 1.95 -4.78
N TYR A 145 -6.57 1.00 -5.57
CA TYR A 145 -5.54 1.32 -6.54
C TYR A 145 -6.20 1.83 -7.81
N VAL A 146 -5.83 3.04 -8.22
CA VAL A 146 -6.37 3.69 -9.41
C VAL A 146 -5.53 3.27 -10.61
N HIS A 147 -6.00 2.28 -11.34
CA HIS A 147 -5.30 1.79 -12.52
C HIS A 147 -5.29 2.87 -13.61
N ALA A 148 -4.19 2.99 -14.37
CA ALA A 148 -4.09 3.92 -15.49
C ALA A 148 -4.85 3.49 -16.75
N TYR A 149 -5.91 2.69 -16.59
CA TYR A 149 -6.79 2.31 -17.67
C TYR A 149 -7.61 3.51 -18.19
N ASP A 150 -8.31 3.26 -19.29
CA ASP A 150 -9.24 4.19 -19.91
C ASP A 150 -10.34 4.65 -18.93
N GLU A 151 -10.83 5.88 -19.11
CA GLU A 151 -11.83 6.47 -18.20
C GLU A 151 -13.15 5.68 -18.17
N SER A 152 -13.45 4.90 -19.21
CA SER A 152 -14.63 4.03 -19.31
C SER A 152 -14.74 2.97 -18.19
N PHE A 153 -13.64 2.67 -17.48
CA PHE A 153 -13.64 1.74 -16.34
C PHE A 153 -14.22 2.37 -15.05
N TYR A 154 -14.31 3.70 -14.97
CA TYR A 154 -14.83 4.43 -13.82
C TYR A 154 -16.30 4.79 -14.04
N THR A 155 -17.17 3.80 -13.87
CA THR A 155 -18.58 3.88 -14.28
C THR A 155 -19.45 4.68 -13.32
N SER A 156 -19.23 4.56 -12.00
CA SER A 156 -20.04 5.24 -10.99
C SER A 156 -19.59 6.68 -10.73
N THR A 157 -20.51 7.56 -10.32
CA THR A 157 -20.19 8.95 -9.92
C THR A 157 -19.14 9.01 -8.80
N PHE A 158 -19.17 8.02 -7.90
CA PHE A 158 -18.20 7.91 -6.82
C PHE A 158 -16.79 7.59 -7.34
N GLU A 159 -16.65 6.65 -8.28
CA GLU A 159 -15.35 6.25 -8.84
C GLU A 159 -14.78 7.30 -9.79
N LYS A 160 -15.62 8.06 -10.49
CA LYS A 160 -15.19 9.12 -11.42
C LYS A 160 -14.34 10.20 -10.76
N ARG A 161 -14.46 10.39 -9.44
CA ARG A 161 -13.60 11.32 -8.70
C ARG A 161 -12.12 10.89 -8.69
N TRP A 162 -11.86 9.59 -8.85
CA TRP A 162 -10.52 9.03 -8.77
C TRP A 162 -9.78 9.00 -10.10
N ARG A 163 -10.47 9.16 -11.24
CA ARG A 163 -9.90 8.99 -12.59
C ARG A 163 -8.65 9.84 -12.87
N ALA A 164 -8.53 10.99 -12.20
CA ALA A 164 -7.39 11.88 -12.33
C ALA A 164 -6.12 11.36 -11.64
N TYR A 165 -6.24 10.48 -10.65
CA TYR A 165 -5.15 10.02 -9.77
C TYR A 165 -4.55 8.69 -10.25
N LYS A 166 -4.21 8.59 -11.53
CA LYS A 166 -3.64 7.36 -12.11
C LYS A 166 -2.40 6.91 -11.32
N TYR A 167 -2.25 5.61 -11.09
CA TYR A 167 -1.17 4.99 -10.32
C TYR A 167 -1.15 5.32 -8.81
N HIS A 168 -2.22 5.91 -8.26
CA HIS A 168 -2.27 6.20 -6.83
C HIS A 168 -2.93 5.08 -6.03
N PHE A 169 -2.46 4.91 -4.79
CA PHE A 169 -3.16 4.16 -3.76
C PHE A 169 -4.05 5.11 -2.98
N PHE A 170 -5.32 5.12 -3.31
CA PHE A 170 -6.33 5.93 -2.68
C PHE A 170 -6.78 5.30 -1.36
N LEU A 171 -6.91 6.10 -0.30
CA LEU A 171 -7.50 5.73 0.98
C LEU A 171 -8.98 6.14 0.97
N PRO A 172 -9.90 5.26 0.54
CA PRO A 172 -11.32 5.51 0.67
C PRO A 172 -11.71 5.70 2.13
N PHE A 173 -12.88 6.34 2.32
CA PHE A 173 -13.59 6.55 3.59
C PHE A 173 -13.25 7.81 4.40
N ASN A 174 -12.53 8.79 3.82
CA ASN A 174 -12.55 10.17 4.31
C ASN A 174 -13.51 11.02 3.45
N THR A 175 -14.50 11.66 4.09
CA THR A 175 -15.58 12.40 3.42
C THR A 175 -15.22 13.86 3.11
N ALA A 176 -14.08 14.37 3.60
CA ALA A 176 -13.69 15.77 3.41
C ALA A 176 -12.56 15.97 2.39
N LYS A 177 -11.60 15.03 2.28
CA LYS A 177 -10.44 15.13 1.37
C LYS A 177 -10.02 13.75 0.85
N ASP A 178 -9.55 13.76 -0.39
CA ASP A 178 -8.95 12.63 -1.07
C ASP A 178 -7.53 12.39 -0.54
N LEU A 179 -7.28 11.21 0.05
CA LEU A 179 -5.99 10.82 0.62
C LEU A 179 -5.33 9.71 -0.18
N CYS A 180 -4.02 9.81 -0.36
CA CYS A 180 -3.18 8.89 -1.11
C CYS A 180 -1.92 8.54 -0.33
N TYR A 181 -1.22 7.49 -0.75
CA TYR A 181 0.15 7.26 -0.27
C TYR A 181 1.11 8.31 -0.84
N GLU A 182 2.05 8.73 -0.01
CA GLU A 182 3.19 9.56 -0.36
C GLU A 182 4.39 9.07 0.44
N SER A 183 5.56 8.96 -0.16
CA SER A 183 6.77 8.70 0.63
C SER A 183 7.16 9.95 1.44
N CYS A 184 7.54 9.73 2.69
CA CYS A 184 8.18 10.71 3.55
C CYS A 184 9.47 11.24 2.89
N ILE A 185 9.67 12.55 2.97
CA ILE A 185 10.95 13.22 2.73
C ILE A 185 11.63 13.52 4.07
N GLY A 186 12.94 13.77 4.10
CA GLY A 186 13.79 13.72 5.32
C GLY A 186 13.19 14.24 6.64
N SER A 187 12.48 15.38 6.64
CA SER A 187 11.85 15.96 7.86
C SER A 187 10.54 15.32 8.29
N ASP A 188 9.92 14.49 7.44
CA ASP A 188 8.66 13.81 7.72
C ASP A 188 8.83 12.62 8.67
N PHE A 189 10.03 12.33 9.16
CA PHE A 189 10.23 11.23 10.09
C PHE A 189 9.57 11.58 11.45
N ALA A 190 8.49 10.87 11.81
CA ALA A 190 7.77 11.14 13.04
C ALA A 190 8.51 10.56 14.27
N SER A 191 8.31 11.16 15.44
CA SER A 191 8.77 10.61 16.71
C SER A 191 7.73 9.63 17.26
N TRP A 192 7.71 8.40 16.75
CA TRP A 192 6.92 7.33 17.39
C TRP A 192 7.78 6.09 17.63
N ALA A 193 7.44 5.28 18.62
CA ALA A 193 8.35 4.25 19.16
C ALA A 193 8.82 3.24 18.11
N GLY A 194 7.92 2.75 17.24
CA GLY A 194 8.27 1.84 16.15
C GLY A 194 9.11 2.50 15.05
N GLN A 195 9.29 3.81 15.03
CA GLN A 195 10.20 4.48 14.11
C GLN A 195 11.64 4.50 14.59
N ALA A 196 11.89 4.36 15.89
CA ALA A 196 13.23 4.41 16.46
C ALA A 196 14.16 3.31 15.89
N GLN A 197 13.60 2.15 15.56
CA GLN A 197 14.33 1.03 14.97
C GLN A 197 14.82 1.30 13.52
N PHE A 198 14.20 2.25 12.80
CA PHE A 198 14.53 2.53 11.39
C PHE A 198 15.41 3.76 11.19
N LYS A 199 15.80 4.47 12.25
CA LYS A 199 16.54 5.75 12.16
C LYS A 199 17.94 5.62 11.54
N ASN A 200 18.47 4.40 11.41
CA ASN A 200 19.86 4.14 11.00
C ASN A 200 20.01 3.25 9.76
N THR A 201 18.94 2.89 9.05
CA THR A 201 19.06 2.06 7.84
C THR A 201 19.24 2.95 6.61
N PRO A 202 20.41 2.93 5.92
CA PRO A 202 20.52 3.56 4.62
C PRO A 202 19.49 2.94 3.67
N ASN A 203 18.91 3.74 2.78
CA ASN A 203 18.03 3.29 1.68
C ASN A 203 16.60 2.91 2.11
N PHE A 204 16.06 3.68 3.06
CA PHE A 204 14.74 3.47 3.62
C PHE A 204 13.94 4.76 3.51
N HIS A 205 12.77 4.69 2.87
CA HIS A 205 11.81 5.80 2.87
C HIS A 205 10.47 5.31 3.42
N GLN A 206 9.96 5.96 4.46
CA GLN A 206 8.64 5.62 5.00
C GLN A 206 7.55 6.09 4.07
N ILE A 207 6.40 5.41 4.07
CA ILE A 207 5.20 5.87 3.37
C ILE A 207 4.23 6.48 4.40
N LYS A 208 3.58 7.57 4.01
CA LYS A 208 2.56 8.28 4.78
C LYS A 208 1.31 8.50 3.93
N ALA A 209 0.19 8.75 4.59
CA ALA A 209 -0.99 9.31 3.97
C ALA A 209 -0.79 10.81 3.72
N ALA A 210 -1.08 11.27 2.51
CA ALA A 210 -1.05 12.68 2.13
C ALA A 210 -2.31 13.04 1.33
N VAL A 211 -2.56 14.33 1.13
CA VAL A 211 -3.62 14.77 0.19
C VAL A 211 -3.21 14.39 -1.22
N CYS A 212 -4.12 13.76 -1.97
CA CYS A 212 -3.83 13.31 -3.33
C CYS A 212 -3.58 14.51 -4.26
N VAL A 213 -2.49 14.45 -5.02
CA VAL A 213 -2.14 15.40 -6.07
C VAL A 213 -1.89 14.61 -7.36
N ALA A 214 -2.81 14.71 -8.31
CA ALA A 214 -2.82 13.90 -9.53
C ALA A 214 -1.51 13.90 -10.32
N SER A 215 -0.77 14.99 -10.29
CA SER A 215 0.50 15.18 -11.00
C SER A 215 1.75 14.88 -10.15
N ASP A 216 1.62 14.54 -8.87
CA ASP A 216 2.77 14.32 -8.00
C ASP A 216 3.28 12.88 -8.11
N SER A 217 4.39 12.70 -8.83
CA SER A 217 5.06 11.41 -9.01
C SER A 217 5.52 10.76 -7.70
N LYS A 218 5.67 11.51 -6.60
CA LYS A 218 5.98 10.94 -5.27
C LYS A 218 4.82 10.11 -4.69
N GLN A 219 3.62 10.25 -5.25
CA GLN A 219 2.40 9.56 -4.84
C GLN A 219 2.02 8.40 -5.77
N MET A 220 2.81 8.17 -6.83
CA MET A 220 2.55 7.15 -7.85
C MET A 220 3.31 5.86 -7.56
N PHE A 221 2.58 4.76 -7.52
CA PHE A 221 3.09 3.41 -7.28
C PHE A 221 2.50 2.47 -8.32
N THR A 222 3.34 1.74 -9.04
CA THR A 222 2.94 0.81 -10.11
C THR A 222 3.05 -0.62 -9.60
N PRO A 223 1.93 -1.40 -9.58
CA PRO A 223 1.96 -2.83 -9.36
C PRO A 223 2.67 -3.52 -10.52
N VAL A 224 3.67 -4.34 -10.20
CA VAL A 224 4.38 -5.22 -11.13
C VAL A 224 4.00 -6.64 -10.78
N PHE A 225 3.29 -7.32 -11.69
CA PHE A 225 2.88 -8.71 -11.52
C PHE A 225 4.08 -9.66 -11.70
N ALA A 226 4.17 -10.67 -10.83
CA ALA A 226 5.33 -11.56 -10.74
C ALA A 226 4.95 -13.04 -10.53
#